data_AF-A0A1B7W5S9-F1
#
_entry.id   AF-A0A1B7W5S9-F1
#
_cell.length_a   1.000
_cell.length_b   1.000
_cell.length_c   1.000
_cell.angle_alpha   90.00
_cell.angle_beta   90.00
_cell.angle_gamma   90.00
#
_symmetry.space_group_name_H-M   'P 1'
#
loop_
_entity.id
_entity.type
_entity.pdbx_description
1 polymer ?
#
loop_
_entity_poly.entity_id
_entity_poly.type
_entity_poly.pdbx_seq_one_letter_code
_entity_poly.pdbx_strand_id
1 'polypeptide(L)'
;KEIIAKYKNLECVECAQAIQDYLVSQRISGKRLKLYTGSGIGRDSYIYDESVSGDAISINGRHQGIMIIIDGVEMIFDNHHPEGITRNQWLANLLFYNKLYNGQQFQITEETF
;
A
#
# COMPACT_ATOMS: atom_id res chain seq x y z
N LYS A 1 -7.13 -1.14 13.10
CA LYS A 1 -7.08 0.33 13.19
C LYS A 1 -6.01 0.89 14.12
N GLU A 2 -6.02 0.58 15.43
CA GLU A 2 -5.13 1.24 16.42
C GLU A 2 -3.62 1.12 16.11
N ILE A 3 -3.19 -0.05 15.64
CA ILE A 3 -1.79 -0.29 15.25
C ILE A 3 -1.40 0.56 14.04
N ILE A 4 -2.34 0.90 13.17
CA ILE A 4 -2.11 1.63 11.91
C ILE A 4 -2.12 3.13 12.15
N ALA A 5 -3.03 3.64 12.98
CA ALA A 5 -3.31 5.07 13.14
C ALA A 5 -2.12 5.92 13.65
N LYS A 6 -1.04 5.29 14.12
CA LYS A 6 0.20 5.96 14.54
C LYS A 6 1.16 6.27 13.38
N TYR A 7 1.00 5.61 12.24
CA TYR A 7 1.86 5.79 11.07
C TYR A 7 1.32 6.92 10.19
N LYS A 8 2.23 7.81 9.79
CA LYS A 8 1.94 9.01 9.02
C LYS A 8 2.20 8.79 7.53
N ASN A 9 2.00 9.84 6.76
CA ASN A 9 2.39 9.88 5.35
C ASN A 9 3.87 9.46 5.18
N LEU A 10 4.17 8.73 4.11
CA LEU A 10 5.50 8.18 3.79
C LEU A 10 6.00 7.02 4.69
N GLU A 11 5.24 6.57 5.70
CA GLU A 11 5.65 5.50 6.64
C GLU A 11 5.01 4.14 6.31
N CYS A 12 4.75 3.87 5.02
CA CYS A 12 4.08 2.64 4.59
C CYS A 12 4.86 1.35 4.94
N VAL A 13 6.20 1.43 4.99
CA VAL A 13 7.07 0.25 5.22
C VAL A 13 6.97 -0.20 6.67
N GLU A 14 7.12 0.74 7.60
CA GLU A 14 7.03 0.53 9.04
C GLU A 14 5.60 0.13 9.42
N CYS A 15 4.59 0.75 8.79
CA CYS A 15 3.20 0.38 8.97
C CYS A 15 2.93 -1.06 8.52
N ALA A 16 3.35 -1.43 7.31
CA ALA A 16 3.16 -2.79 6.80
C ALA A 16 3.83 -3.83 7.68
N GLN A 17 5.04 -3.54 8.18
CA GLN A 17 5.74 -4.42 9.11
C GLN A 17 4.94 -4.62 10.41
N ALA A 18 4.43 -3.54 11.00
CA ALA A 18 3.68 -3.62 12.25
C ALA A 18 2.35 -4.37 12.12
N ILE A 19 1.66 -4.20 10.99
CA ILE A 19 0.45 -4.97 10.68
C ILE A 19 0.82 -6.46 10.53
N GLN A 20 1.86 -6.77 9.76
CA GLN A 20 2.33 -8.14 9.57
C GLN A 20 2.69 -8.81 10.91
N ASP A 21 3.52 -8.16 11.74
CA ASP A 21 3.94 -8.69 13.04
C ASP A 21 2.74 -8.97 13.95
N TYR A 22 1.75 -8.06 13.95
CA TYR A 22 0.52 -8.25 14.67
C TYR A 22 -0.25 -9.47 14.16
N LEU A 23 -0.50 -9.58 12.85
CA LEU A 23 -1.24 -10.70 12.28
C LEU A 23 -0.56 -12.04 12.54
N VAL A 24 0.77 -12.11 12.39
CA VAL A 24 1.57 -13.29 12.73
C VAL A 24 1.42 -13.65 14.22
N SER A 25 1.44 -12.66 15.13
CA SER A 25 1.21 -12.93 16.57
C SER A 25 -0.18 -13.50 16.85
N GLN A 26 -1.17 -13.14 16.03
CA GLN A 26 -2.54 -13.65 16.08
C GLN A 26 -2.72 -14.95 15.28
N ARG A 27 -1.66 -15.48 14.66
CA ARG A 27 -1.70 -16.64 13.76
C ARG A 27 -2.65 -16.46 12.56
N ILE A 28 -2.78 -15.22 12.10
CA ILE A 28 -3.53 -14.86 10.90
C ILE A 28 -2.54 -14.77 9.74
N SER A 29 -2.72 -15.64 8.75
CA SER A 29 -1.94 -15.60 7.51
C SER A 29 -2.35 -14.43 6.64
N GLY A 30 -1.41 -13.87 5.89
CA GLY A 30 -1.69 -12.80 4.94
C GLY A 30 -0.67 -12.72 3.83
N LYS A 31 -0.76 -11.65 3.05
CA LYS A 31 0.28 -11.29 2.08
C LYS A 31 0.71 -9.85 2.27
N ARG A 32 2.01 -9.61 2.18
CA ARG A 32 2.57 -8.28 2.01
C ARG A 32 2.66 -7.98 0.52
N LEU A 33 2.01 -6.90 0.10
CA LEU A 33 2.10 -6.40 -1.26
C LEU A 33 3.11 -5.25 -1.28
N LYS A 34 4.08 -5.35 -2.18
CA LYS A 34 5.08 -4.32 -2.43
C LYS A 34 4.87 -3.78 -3.84
N LEU A 35 4.55 -2.49 -3.93
CA LEU A 35 4.44 -1.77 -5.19
C LEU A 35 5.75 -1.06 -5.50
N TYR A 36 6.12 -1.07 -6.77
CA TYR A 36 7.20 -0.26 -7.31
C TYR A 36 6.78 0.37 -8.64
N THR A 37 7.01 1.67 -8.81
CA THR A 37 6.71 2.39 -10.06
C THR A 37 7.69 2.07 -11.17
N GLY A 38 8.81 1.39 -10.87
CA GLY A 38 9.92 1.21 -11.81
C GLY A 38 11.02 2.27 -11.68
N SER A 39 10.75 3.38 -10.97
CA SER A 39 11.74 4.43 -10.70
C SER A 39 11.74 4.88 -9.23
N GLY A 40 12.92 4.90 -8.61
CA GLY A 40 13.12 5.47 -7.28
C GLY A 40 13.39 6.97 -7.25
N ILE A 41 13.48 7.62 -8.42
CA ILE A 41 13.83 9.04 -8.57
C ILE A 41 12.94 9.75 -9.61
N GLY A 42 12.97 11.09 -9.57
CA GLY A 42 12.23 11.93 -10.53
C GLY A 42 10.72 11.87 -10.32
N ARG A 43 9.94 12.39 -11.29
CA ARG A 43 8.47 12.50 -11.14
C ARG A 43 7.77 11.15 -10.95
N ASP A 44 8.34 10.09 -11.50
CA ASP A 44 7.80 8.74 -11.38
C ASP A 44 8.05 8.09 -10.01
N SER A 45 8.87 8.68 -9.14
CA SER A 45 9.03 8.20 -7.77
C SER A 45 7.92 8.70 -6.84
N TYR A 46 7.05 9.59 -7.31
CA TYR A 46 5.96 10.13 -6.52
C TYR A 46 4.71 9.29 -6.75
N ILE A 47 4.18 8.70 -5.68
CA ILE A 47 2.92 7.97 -5.69
C ILE A 47 1.89 8.83 -4.95
N TYR A 48 0.73 9.00 -5.57
CA TYR A 48 -0.43 9.69 -4.99
C TYR A 48 -1.56 8.68 -4.79
N ASP A 49 -2.46 8.98 -3.86
CA ASP A 49 -3.69 8.23 -3.66
C ASP A 49 -4.87 9.19 -3.79
N GLU A 50 -5.77 8.95 -4.76
CA GLU A 50 -6.90 9.84 -5.02
C GLU A 50 -7.92 9.92 -3.89
N SER A 51 -7.94 8.95 -2.97
CA SER A 51 -8.81 8.95 -1.81
C SER A 51 -8.22 9.69 -0.60
N VAL A 52 -6.93 10.08 -0.68
CA VAL A 52 -6.20 10.79 0.36
C VAL A 52 -5.88 12.20 -0.13
N SER A 53 -6.34 13.22 0.59
CA SER A 53 -5.99 14.59 0.24
C SER A 53 -4.55 14.92 0.64
N GLY A 54 -3.86 15.70 -0.20
CA GLY A 54 -2.57 16.30 0.13
C GLY A 54 -1.43 15.86 -0.79
N ASP A 55 -0.24 15.76 -0.20
CA ASP A 55 1.00 15.45 -0.88
C ASP A 55 1.08 13.97 -1.30
N ALA A 56 2.12 13.64 -2.07
CA ALA A 56 2.41 12.26 -2.43
C ALA A 56 2.56 11.37 -1.18
N ILE A 57 1.98 10.16 -1.24
CA ILE A 57 2.06 9.14 -0.19
C ILE A 57 3.35 8.32 -0.23
N SER A 58 4.11 8.47 -1.31
CA SER A 58 5.48 8.00 -1.45
C SER A 58 6.27 8.94 -2.36
N ILE A 59 7.56 9.10 -2.08
CA ILE A 59 8.49 9.91 -2.87
C ILE A 59 9.66 9.10 -3.45
N ASN A 60 9.69 7.79 -3.20
CA ASN A 60 10.78 6.89 -3.61
C ASN A 60 10.29 5.76 -4.55
N GLY A 61 9.09 5.91 -5.10
CA GLY A 61 8.46 4.99 -6.05
C GLY A 61 7.95 3.71 -5.41
N ARG A 62 7.92 3.60 -4.07
CA ARG A 62 7.53 2.38 -3.35
C ARG A 62 6.34 2.64 -2.44
N HIS A 63 5.37 1.74 -2.45
CA HIS A 63 4.27 1.73 -1.49
C HIS A 63 3.99 0.29 -1.06
N GLN A 64 3.50 0.09 0.16
CA GLN A 64 3.28 -1.24 0.71
C GLN A 64 1.96 -1.32 1.46
N GLY A 65 1.31 -2.47 1.35
CA GLY A 65 0.07 -2.79 2.05
C GLY A 65 0.05 -4.26 2.48
N ILE A 66 -0.77 -4.56 3.47
CA ILE A 66 -1.02 -5.93 3.93
C ILE A 66 -2.40 -6.36 3.47
N MET A 67 -2.45 -7.47 2.73
CA MET A 67 -3.68 -8.13 2.32
C MET A 67 -4.01 -9.28 3.26
N ILE A 68 -5.26 -9.33 3.69
CA ILE A 68 -5.88 -10.49 4.34
C ILE A 68 -7.25 -10.75 3.72
N ILE A 69 -7.76 -11.96 3.91
CA ILE A 69 -9.11 -12.34 3.48
C ILE A 69 -10.07 -12.17 4.65
N ILE A 70 -11.10 -11.35 4.48
CA ILE A 70 -12.19 -11.16 5.44
C ILE A 70 -13.49 -11.52 4.72
N ASP A 71 -14.24 -12.49 5.25
CA ASP A 71 -15.50 -12.97 4.66
C ASP A 71 -15.41 -13.31 3.16
N GLY A 72 -14.27 -13.88 2.75
CA GLY A 72 -13.99 -14.25 1.35
C GLY A 72 -13.55 -13.10 0.45
N VAL A 73 -13.34 -11.89 0.99
CA VAL A 73 -12.93 -10.69 0.25
C VAL A 73 -11.48 -10.33 0.57
N GLU A 74 -10.68 -10.05 -0.46
CA GLU A 74 -9.33 -9.51 -0.29
C GLU A 74 -9.39 -8.03 0.16
N MET A 75 -8.96 -7.80 1.39
CA MET A 75 -8.89 -6.48 2.02
C MET A 75 -7.44 -6.08 2.23
N ILE A 76 -7.08 -4.88 1.77
CA ILE A 76 -5.75 -4.29 1.91
C ILE A 76 -5.77 -3.19 2.95
N PHE A 77 -4.80 -3.24 3.84
CA PHE A 77 -4.56 -2.25 4.90
C PHE A 77 -3.19 -1.60 4.69
N ASP A 78 -3.14 -0.27 4.80
CA ASP A 78 -1.90 0.52 4.84
C ASP A 78 -2.07 1.72 5.79
N ASN A 79 -1.05 2.57 5.89
CA ASN A 79 -1.02 3.75 6.75
C ASN A 79 -2.10 4.81 6.40
N HIS A 80 -2.68 4.76 5.19
CA HIS A 80 -3.74 5.67 4.75
C HIS A 80 -5.14 5.04 4.79
N HIS A 81 -5.22 3.71 4.80
CA HIS A 81 -6.46 2.93 4.81
C HIS A 81 -6.54 2.03 6.04
N PRO A 82 -6.66 2.60 7.26
CA PRO A 82 -6.65 1.82 8.50
C PRO A 82 -7.88 0.94 8.72
N GLU A 83 -8.97 1.21 7.99
CA GLU A 83 -10.19 0.40 7.93
C GLU A 83 -10.12 -0.72 6.87
N GLY A 84 -9.08 -0.67 6.04
CA GLY A 84 -8.94 -1.53 4.88
C GLY A 84 -9.86 -1.13 3.73
N ILE A 85 -9.41 -1.42 2.51
CA ILE A 85 -10.21 -1.29 1.29
C ILE A 85 -9.98 -2.51 0.41
N THR A 86 -10.85 -2.75 -0.56
CA THR A 86 -10.65 -3.89 -1.47
C THR A 86 -9.37 -3.72 -2.28
N ARG A 87 -8.74 -4.83 -2.68
CA ARG A 87 -7.56 -4.79 -3.55
C ARG A 87 -7.77 -3.94 -4.81
N ASN A 88 -8.92 -4.07 -5.45
CA ASN A 88 -9.24 -3.33 -6.67
C ASN A 88 -9.33 -1.83 -6.40
N GLN A 89 -9.97 -1.41 -5.32
CA GLN A 89 -10.01 0.00 -4.91
C GLN A 89 -8.61 0.52 -4.61
N TRP A 90 -7.81 -0.23 -3.85
CA TRP A 90 -6.44 0.16 -3.50
C TRP A 90 -5.58 0.40 -4.74
N LEU A 91 -5.60 -0.51 -5.72
CA LEU A 91 -4.84 -0.34 -6.96
C LEU A 91 -5.40 0.78 -7.87
N ALA A 92 -6.71 1.00 -7.83
CA ALA A 92 -7.37 2.03 -8.63
C ALA A 92 -7.02 3.44 -8.14
N ASN A 93 -7.02 3.65 -6.82
CA ASN A 93 -6.76 4.96 -6.22
C ASN A 93 -5.32 5.45 -6.44
N LEU A 94 -4.36 4.53 -6.62
CA LEU A 94 -2.95 4.87 -6.67
C LEU A 94 -2.51 5.37 -8.05
N LEU A 95 -1.91 6.56 -8.09
CA LEU A 95 -1.42 7.21 -9.30
C LEU A 95 0.08 7.51 -9.22
N PHE A 96 0.74 7.47 -10.38
CA PHE A 96 2.07 8.02 -10.58
C PHE A 96 2.16 8.53 -12.03
N TYR A 97 3.17 9.36 -12.33
CA TYR A 97 3.24 10.12 -13.58
C TYR A 97 3.09 9.23 -14.83
N ASN A 98 3.89 8.18 -14.99
CA ASN A 98 3.80 7.30 -16.16
C ASN A 98 2.54 6.42 -16.18
N LYS A 99 1.86 6.16 -15.06
CA LYS A 99 0.54 5.52 -15.09
C LYS A 99 -0.48 6.39 -15.80
N LEU A 100 -0.45 7.70 -15.54
CA LEU A 100 -1.37 8.67 -16.12
C LEU A 100 -1.08 8.96 -17.59
N TYR A 101 0.19 9.13 -17.95
CA TYR A 101 0.55 9.63 -19.29
C TYR A 101 1.02 8.54 -20.25
N ASN A 102 1.47 7.39 -19.75
CA ASN A 102 2.08 6.32 -20.54
C ASN A 102 1.44 4.94 -20.30
N GLY A 103 0.36 4.86 -19.51
CA GLY A 103 -0.36 3.62 -19.23
C GLY A 103 0.42 2.59 -18.41
N GLN A 104 1.54 2.99 -17.80
CA GLN A 104 2.39 2.09 -17.02
C GLN A 104 1.63 1.55 -15.79
N GLN A 105 1.85 0.28 -15.46
CA GLN A 105 1.32 -0.35 -14.26
C GLN A 105 2.40 -0.47 -13.18
N PHE A 106 1.99 -0.57 -11.92
CA PHE A 106 2.90 -0.91 -10.83
C PHE A 106 3.53 -2.29 -11.07
N GLN A 107 4.81 -2.42 -10.74
CA GLN A 107 5.44 -3.71 -10.50
C GLN A 107 5.02 -4.18 -9.10
N ILE A 108 4.38 -5.34 -9.02
CA ILE A 108 3.80 -5.86 -7.77
C ILE A 108 4.56 -7.13 -7.37
N THR A 109 5.03 -7.17 -6.12
CA THR A 109 5.54 -8.38 -5.48
C THR A 109 4.64 -8.75 -4.30
N GLU A 110 4.34 -10.03 -4.15
CA GLU A 110 3.54 -10.57 -3.06
C GLU A 110 4.36 -11.55 -2.22
N GLU A 111 4.35 -11.36 -0.91
CA GLU A 111 5.06 -12.23 0.03
C GLU A 111 4.08 -12.75 1.07
N THR A 112 3.87 -14.07 1.11
CA THR A 112 3.06 -14.71 2.14
C THR A 112 3.77 -14.75 3.48
N PHE A 113 3.03 -14.62 4.56
CA PHE A 113 3.52 -14.77 5.94
C PHE A 113 2.49 -15.48 6.82
#